data_AF-V8D105-F1
#
_entry.id   AF-V8D105-F1
#
_cell.length_a   1.000
_cell.length_b   1.000
_cell.length_c   1.000
_cell.angle_alpha   90.00
_cell.angle_beta   90.00
_cell.angle_gamma   90.00
#
_symmetry.space_group_name_H-M   'P 1'
#
loop_
_entity.id
_entity.type
_entity.pdbx_description
1 polymer ?
#
loop_
_entity_poly.entity_id
_entity_poly.type
_entity_poly.pdbx_seq_one_letter_code
_entity_poly.pdbx_strand_id
1 'polypeptide(L)'
;MARSDVLVSADWAEQNLKADKTVFIEVDEDTTAYEGGHIEGAIRLDWRKDLQDGVRRDFLNQEQFSELLSAKGVSNDDTVVLYGGNNNWFAAYAYWYFKLYGHKDVKLIDGGRKKWELDGRPLSTDEVTRPATTYTASAPDTSIRAFRDEVINAIGSKNLVDVRSPDEFSGKILAPAHLPQEQAQQRGHVPGAINIPWSTTANEDGTFKADDDLEKLYAEKGFDDSKETIAYCRIGERSSHTWFVLDQLLGKKNVKNYDGSWVEYGSLVGAPIELGESK
;
A
#
# COMPACT_ATOMS: atom_id res chain seq x y z
N MET A 1 -7.10 -8.69 15.25
CA MET A 1 -7.24 -7.22 15.31
C MET A 1 -8.64 -6.88 14.86
N ALA A 2 -9.27 -5.86 15.43
CA ALA A 2 -10.55 -5.39 14.93
C ALA A 2 -10.30 -4.42 13.76
N ARG A 3 -11.22 -4.33 12.78
CA ARG A 3 -11.11 -3.35 11.67
C ARG A 3 -10.89 -1.92 12.17
N SER A 4 -11.53 -1.54 13.29
CA SER A 4 -11.40 -0.23 13.93
C SER A 4 -9.99 0.11 14.45
N ASP A 5 -9.14 -0.90 14.62
CA ASP A 5 -7.76 -0.70 15.06
C ASP A 5 -6.89 -0.12 13.92
N VAL A 6 -7.27 -0.39 12.66
CA VAL A 6 -6.45 -0.11 11.46
C VAL A 6 -7.19 0.75 10.42
N LEU A 7 -8.49 0.97 10.60
CA LEU A 7 -9.36 1.65 9.66
C LEU A 7 -10.32 2.58 10.41
N VAL A 8 -10.54 3.78 9.88
CA VAL A 8 -11.51 4.76 10.41
C VAL A 8 -12.46 5.20 9.31
N SER A 9 -13.72 5.49 9.65
CA SER A 9 -14.67 6.03 8.67
C SER A 9 -14.38 7.51 8.38
N ALA A 10 -14.91 8.02 7.27
CA ALA A 10 -14.87 9.45 6.97
C ALA A 10 -15.60 10.29 8.06
N ASP A 11 -16.69 9.77 8.63
CA ASP A 11 -17.38 10.41 9.76
C ASP A 11 -16.50 10.52 11.00
N TRP A 12 -15.78 9.45 11.36
CA TRP A 12 -14.85 9.49 12.47
C TRP A 12 -13.74 10.50 12.20
N ALA A 13 -13.18 10.51 10.98
CA ALA A 13 -12.12 11.43 10.59
C ALA A 13 -12.57 12.89 10.75
N GLU A 14 -13.75 13.25 10.24
CA GLU A 14 -14.30 14.61 10.36
C GLU A 14 -14.53 15.04 11.81
N GLN A 15 -14.97 14.13 12.68
CA GLN A 15 -15.17 14.40 14.10
C GLN A 15 -13.86 14.54 14.89
N ASN A 16 -12.74 14.07 14.34
CA ASN A 16 -11.45 13.99 15.02
C ASN A 16 -10.35 14.84 14.37
N LEU A 17 -10.70 15.76 13.46
CA LEU A 17 -9.73 16.66 12.79
C LEU A 17 -8.84 17.45 13.77
N LYS A 18 -9.35 17.72 14.98
CA LYS A 18 -8.66 18.48 16.04
C LYS A 18 -8.38 17.63 17.28
N ALA A 19 -8.45 16.30 17.16
CA ALA A 19 -8.15 15.42 18.27
C ALA A 19 -6.66 15.51 18.64
N ASP A 20 -6.39 15.54 19.94
CA ASP A 20 -5.01 15.56 20.43
C ASP A 20 -4.25 14.33 19.91
N LYS A 21 -2.98 14.55 19.56
CA LYS A 21 -2.08 13.52 19.02
C LYS A 21 -2.59 12.79 17.78
N THR A 22 -3.53 13.37 17.02
CA THR A 22 -3.96 12.80 15.74
C THR A 22 -3.35 13.60 14.60
N VAL A 23 -2.78 12.91 13.62
CA VAL A 23 -2.18 13.54 12.44
C VAL A 23 -2.74 12.92 11.18
N PHE A 24 -3.45 13.73 10.39
CA PHE A 24 -3.92 13.35 9.06
C PHE A 24 -2.79 13.53 8.04
N ILE A 25 -2.57 12.54 7.20
CA ILE A 25 -1.49 12.56 6.20
C ILE A 25 -2.05 12.12 4.84
N GLU A 26 -1.97 13.01 3.85
CA GLU A 26 -2.31 12.69 2.47
C GLU A 26 -1.10 12.10 1.73
N VAL A 27 -1.33 10.95 1.07
CA VAL A 27 -0.33 10.29 0.21
C VAL A 27 -1.03 9.81 -1.06
N ASP A 28 -0.64 10.37 -2.20
CA ASP A 28 -1.33 10.17 -3.48
C ASP A 28 -0.35 9.96 -4.64
N GLU A 29 -0.79 9.27 -5.71
CA GLU A 29 -0.05 9.14 -6.96
C GLU A 29 0.18 10.51 -7.61
N ASP A 30 -0.90 11.29 -7.67
CA ASP A 30 -0.91 12.68 -8.10
C ASP A 30 -0.59 13.57 -6.90
N THR A 31 0.69 13.90 -6.77
CA THR A 31 1.18 14.69 -5.64
C THR A 31 0.68 16.13 -5.67
N THR A 32 0.04 16.58 -6.76
CA THR A 32 -0.56 17.92 -6.88
C THR A 32 -1.97 18.01 -6.29
N ALA A 33 -2.67 16.87 -6.08
CA ALA A 33 -4.04 16.84 -5.56
C ALA A 33 -4.19 17.59 -4.22
N TYR A 34 -3.22 17.43 -3.32
CA TYR A 34 -3.17 18.12 -2.03
C TYR A 34 -3.22 19.65 -2.14
N GLU A 35 -2.57 20.22 -3.17
CA GLU A 35 -2.53 21.67 -3.41
C GLU A 35 -3.88 22.20 -3.92
N GLY A 36 -4.68 21.34 -4.57
CA GLY A 36 -6.06 21.63 -4.97
C GLY A 36 -7.07 21.57 -3.83
N GLY A 37 -6.67 21.07 -2.66
CA GLY A 37 -7.47 20.97 -1.45
C GLY A 37 -7.20 19.65 -0.72
N HIS A 38 -7.20 19.66 0.60
CA HIS A 38 -6.90 18.52 1.46
C HIS A 38 -7.78 18.54 2.73
N ILE A 39 -7.81 17.46 3.50
CA ILE A 39 -8.52 17.41 4.78
C ILE A 39 -7.93 18.47 5.73
N GLU A 40 -8.76 19.25 6.44
CA GLU A 40 -8.29 20.33 7.33
C GLU A 40 -7.18 19.83 8.29
N GLY A 41 -6.03 20.50 8.27
CA GLY A 41 -4.89 20.17 9.13
C GLY A 41 -4.05 18.97 8.68
N ALA A 42 -4.38 18.33 7.54
CA ALA A 42 -3.58 17.25 7.00
C ALA A 42 -2.25 17.76 6.42
N ILE A 43 -1.19 17.00 6.62
CA ILE A 43 0.11 17.21 5.96
C ILE A 43 0.23 16.30 4.73
N ARG A 44 1.18 16.59 3.83
CA ARG A 44 1.49 15.75 2.65
C ARG A 44 2.78 14.95 2.83
N LEU A 45 2.79 13.70 2.39
CA LEU A 45 4.02 12.97 2.03
C LEU A 45 4.02 12.71 0.52
N ASP A 46 5.02 13.23 -0.19
CA ASP A 46 5.21 12.94 -1.61
C ASP A 46 5.87 11.56 -1.76
N TRP A 47 5.15 10.58 -2.33
CA TRP A 47 5.68 9.22 -2.38
C TRP A 47 6.98 9.07 -3.16
N ARG A 48 7.25 9.97 -4.13
CA ARG A 48 8.46 9.95 -4.96
C ARG A 48 9.61 10.67 -4.26
N LYS A 49 9.34 11.87 -3.75
CA LYS A 49 10.39 12.75 -3.19
C LYS A 49 10.68 12.46 -1.72
N ASP A 50 9.65 12.17 -0.95
CA ASP A 50 9.76 12.01 0.50
C ASP A 50 10.01 10.55 0.86
N LEU A 51 9.44 9.56 0.13
CA LEU A 51 9.47 8.15 0.56
C LEU A 51 10.49 7.26 -0.18
N GLN A 52 11.08 7.73 -1.29
CA GLN A 52 12.10 6.95 -2.03
C GLN A 52 13.52 7.44 -1.74
N ASP A 53 14.49 6.53 -1.84
CA ASP A 53 15.90 6.91 -1.92
C ASP A 53 16.15 7.67 -3.24
N GLY A 54 16.88 8.78 -3.17
CA GLY A 54 17.11 9.66 -4.33
C GLY A 54 18.02 9.07 -5.42
N VAL A 55 18.65 7.93 -5.17
CA VAL A 55 19.59 7.28 -6.11
C VAL A 55 19.33 5.80 -6.26
N ARG A 56 19.19 5.07 -5.15
CA ARG A 56 18.96 3.63 -5.16
C ARG A 56 17.49 3.35 -5.41
N ARG A 57 17.18 2.24 -6.09
CA ARG A 57 15.81 1.72 -6.12
C ARG A 57 15.52 0.99 -4.81
N ASP A 58 15.34 1.79 -3.78
CA ASP A 58 14.92 1.39 -2.45
C ASP A 58 14.19 2.58 -1.82
N PHE A 59 13.60 2.35 -0.67
CA PHE A 59 12.95 3.40 0.07
C PHE A 59 13.83 3.94 1.20
N LEU A 60 13.36 5.01 1.85
CA LEU A 60 14.09 5.63 2.97
C LEU A 60 14.50 4.57 3.99
N ASN A 61 15.75 4.65 4.47
CA ASN A 61 16.20 3.83 5.59
C ASN A 61 15.61 4.33 6.93
N GLN A 62 15.91 3.63 8.02
CA GLN A 62 15.43 3.95 9.37
C GLN A 62 15.74 5.40 9.81
N GLU A 63 16.96 5.88 9.55
CA GLU A 63 17.40 7.23 9.94
C GLU A 63 16.67 8.29 9.11
N GLN A 64 16.61 8.10 7.79
CA GLN A 64 15.94 9.02 6.87
C GLN A 64 14.43 9.11 7.15
N PHE A 65 13.77 7.98 7.45
CA PHE A 65 12.35 7.98 7.81
C PHE A 65 12.12 8.71 9.15
N SER A 66 13.05 8.58 10.10
CA SER A 66 13.02 9.31 11.36
C SER A 66 13.17 10.82 11.17
N GLU A 67 14.11 11.23 10.33
CA GLU A 67 14.34 12.64 9.97
C GLU A 67 13.12 13.24 9.26
N LEU A 68 12.54 12.52 8.29
CA LEU A 68 11.35 12.95 7.57
C LEU A 68 10.17 13.19 8.51
N LEU A 69 9.83 12.21 9.35
CA LEU A 69 8.68 12.34 10.26
C LEU A 69 8.91 13.40 11.34
N SER A 70 10.14 13.54 11.84
CA SER A 70 10.51 14.62 12.75
C SER A 70 10.29 15.99 12.10
N ALA A 71 10.72 16.17 10.86
CA ALA A 71 10.55 17.42 10.11
C ALA A 71 9.08 17.72 9.77
N LYS A 72 8.26 16.68 9.56
CA LYS A 72 6.81 16.79 9.31
C LYS A 72 5.99 16.96 10.61
N GLY A 73 6.64 16.96 11.77
CA GLY A 73 5.99 17.16 13.07
C GLY A 73 5.13 15.97 13.51
N VAL A 74 5.54 14.75 13.17
CA VAL A 74 4.91 13.48 13.59
C VAL A 74 5.73 12.88 14.73
N SER A 75 5.08 12.54 15.83
CA SER A 75 5.70 11.90 17.01
C SER A 75 5.43 10.39 17.01
N ASN A 76 6.24 9.63 17.76
CA ASN A 76 6.05 8.17 17.88
C ASN A 76 4.73 7.76 18.57
N ASP A 77 4.10 8.67 19.32
CA ASP A 77 2.86 8.47 20.06
C ASP A 77 1.64 9.14 19.43
N ASP A 78 1.80 9.72 18.23
CA ASP A 78 0.67 10.19 17.44
C ASP A 78 -0.12 9.01 16.84
N THR A 79 -1.44 9.16 16.78
CA THR A 79 -2.31 8.38 15.89
C THR A 79 -2.19 8.95 14.48
N VAL A 80 -1.54 8.21 13.58
CA VAL A 80 -1.38 8.62 12.18
C VAL A 80 -2.56 8.11 11.35
N VAL A 81 -3.26 9.03 10.68
CA VAL A 81 -4.44 8.72 9.85
C VAL A 81 -4.13 9.04 8.39
N LEU A 82 -3.92 8.00 7.60
CA LEU A 82 -3.52 8.09 6.19
C LEU A 82 -4.73 8.08 5.27
N TYR A 83 -4.67 8.87 4.21
CA TYR A 83 -5.65 8.82 3.12
C TYR A 83 -5.04 9.27 1.79
N GLY A 84 -5.70 8.92 0.71
CA GLY A 84 -5.33 9.37 -0.64
C GLY A 84 -6.39 9.03 -1.67
N GLY A 85 -6.17 9.45 -2.91
CA GLY A 85 -6.98 9.11 -4.07
C GLY A 85 -6.86 7.64 -4.48
N ASN A 86 -7.56 7.29 -5.56
CA ASN A 86 -7.50 5.96 -6.19
C ASN A 86 -7.70 4.79 -5.20
N ASN A 87 -8.71 4.89 -4.35
CA ASN A 87 -9.05 3.91 -3.31
C ASN A 87 -7.84 3.62 -2.36
N ASN A 88 -7.15 4.68 -1.91
CA ASN A 88 -6.05 4.62 -0.94
C ASN A 88 -4.77 3.88 -1.35
N TRP A 89 -4.55 3.53 -2.61
CA TRP A 89 -3.41 2.66 -2.96
C TRP A 89 -2.02 3.19 -2.48
N PHE A 90 -1.70 4.48 -2.61
CA PHE A 90 -0.45 5.08 -2.06
C PHE A 90 -0.54 5.35 -0.56
N ALA A 91 -1.73 5.60 -0.01
CA ALA A 91 -1.92 5.70 1.43
C ALA A 91 -1.67 4.34 2.12
N ALA A 92 -2.10 3.23 1.52
CA ALA A 92 -1.79 1.87 1.96
C ALA A 92 -0.29 1.56 1.83
N TYR A 93 0.38 2.12 0.82
CA TYR A 93 1.82 2.00 0.68
C TYR A 93 2.56 2.71 1.82
N ALA A 94 2.16 3.94 2.13
CA ALA A 94 2.66 4.65 3.31
C ALA A 94 2.34 3.88 4.60
N TYR A 95 1.12 3.34 4.76
CA TYR A 95 0.75 2.53 5.92
C TYR A 95 1.74 1.39 6.10
N TRP A 96 2.08 0.67 5.03
CA TRP A 96 3.07 -0.40 5.06
C TRP A 96 4.46 0.08 5.51
N TYR A 97 4.90 1.30 5.14
CA TYR A 97 6.15 1.90 5.66
C TYR A 97 6.08 2.16 7.15
N PHE A 98 4.98 2.75 7.62
CA PHE A 98 4.78 3.02 9.04
C PHE A 98 4.84 1.72 9.84
N LYS A 99 4.24 0.63 9.35
CA LYS A 99 4.35 -0.70 9.97
C LYS A 99 5.76 -1.28 9.90
N LEU A 100 6.43 -1.16 8.75
CA LEU A 100 7.81 -1.62 8.56
C LEU A 100 8.75 -0.99 9.60
N TYR A 101 8.56 0.30 9.89
CA TYR A 101 9.36 1.05 10.85
C TYR A 101 8.77 1.08 12.28
N GLY A 102 7.81 0.20 12.56
CA GLY A 102 7.32 -0.06 13.91
C GLY A 102 6.41 1.01 14.50
N HIS A 103 5.80 1.87 13.67
CA HIS A 103 4.78 2.79 14.15
C HIS A 103 3.55 2.01 14.63
N LYS A 104 3.08 2.34 15.83
CA LYS A 104 2.07 1.54 16.53
C LYS A 104 0.66 1.86 16.05
N ASP A 105 0.26 3.12 16.12
CA ASP A 105 -1.10 3.59 15.87
C ASP A 105 -1.16 4.31 14.52
N VAL A 106 -1.30 3.53 13.46
CA VAL A 106 -1.49 4.03 12.10
C VAL A 106 -2.76 3.42 11.53
N LYS A 107 -3.55 4.23 10.82
CA LYS A 107 -4.86 3.86 10.28
C LYS A 107 -5.06 4.40 8.88
N LEU A 108 -5.95 3.79 8.10
CA LEU A 108 -6.45 4.35 6.84
C LEU A 108 -7.85 4.95 7.04
N ILE A 109 -8.16 6.05 6.36
CA ILE A 109 -9.55 6.49 6.17
C ILE A 109 -10.20 5.57 5.15
N ASP A 110 -11.25 4.85 5.52
CA ASP A 110 -11.97 3.95 4.60
C ASP A 110 -12.54 4.73 3.42
N GLY A 111 -12.15 4.33 2.22
CA GLY A 111 -12.49 5.02 0.97
C GLY A 111 -11.67 6.27 0.63
N GLY A 112 -10.82 6.72 1.56
CA GLY A 112 -9.80 7.74 1.31
C GLY A 112 -10.37 9.07 0.84
N ARG A 113 -9.61 9.76 -0.02
CA ARG A 113 -10.01 11.05 -0.60
C ARG A 113 -11.30 10.94 -1.42
N LYS A 114 -11.44 9.84 -2.17
CA LYS A 114 -12.61 9.60 -3.03
C LYS A 114 -13.90 9.57 -2.22
N LYS A 115 -13.94 8.82 -1.12
CA LYS A 115 -15.12 8.77 -0.24
C LYS A 115 -15.39 10.10 0.45
N TRP A 116 -14.33 10.80 0.88
CA TRP A 116 -14.44 12.13 1.47
C TRP A 116 -15.13 13.13 0.53
N GLU A 117 -14.69 13.18 -0.72
CA GLU A 117 -15.25 14.04 -1.76
C GLU A 117 -16.66 13.61 -2.18
N LEU A 118 -16.92 12.30 -2.32
CA LEU A 118 -18.26 11.76 -2.63
C LEU A 118 -19.30 12.10 -1.56
N ASP A 119 -18.88 12.15 -0.29
CA ASP A 119 -19.72 12.56 0.83
C ASP A 119 -19.93 14.08 0.89
N GLY A 120 -19.27 14.86 0.04
CA GLY A 120 -19.35 16.32 0.03
C GLY A 120 -18.72 16.99 1.25
N ARG A 121 -17.74 16.33 1.89
CA ARG A 121 -17.06 16.84 3.07
C ARG A 121 -16.09 17.97 2.71
N PRO A 122 -15.86 18.93 3.61
CA PRO A 122 -15.03 20.10 3.30
C PRO A 122 -13.57 19.72 3.05
N LEU A 123 -12.94 20.46 2.14
CA LEU A 123 -11.49 20.47 1.94
C LEU A 123 -10.98 21.89 2.25
N SER A 124 -9.75 21.97 2.75
CA SER A 124 -9.01 23.20 2.96
C SER A 124 -7.86 23.30 1.95
N THR A 125 -7.50 24.52 1.56
CA THR A 125 -6.28 24.83 0.80
C THR A 125 -5.24 25.57 1.65
N ASP A 126 -5.49 25.69 2.95
CA ASP A 126 -4.62 26.42 3.87
C ASP A 126 -3.26 25.70 4.00
N GLU A 127 -2.19 26.47 4.13
CA GLU A 127 -0.88 25.88 4.37
C GLU A 127 -0.81 25.29 5.78
N VAL A 128 -0.50 24.00 5.88
CA VAL A 128 -0.33 23.29 7.14
C VAL A 128 1.15 23.18 7.48
N THR A 129 1.57 23.84 8.55
CA THR A 129 2.91 23.66 9.14
C THR A 129 2.78 23.14 10.56
N ARG A 130 3.49 22.06 10.88
CA ARG A 130 3.58 21.50 12.23
C ARG A 130 4.97 21.77 12.82
N PRO A 131 5.09 22.07 14.13
CA PRO A 131 6.40 22.13 14.78
C PRO A 131 7.13 20.80 14.63
N ALA A 132 8.44 20.86 14.35
CA ALA A 132 9.25 19.66 14.28
C ALA A 132 9.24 18.89 15.62
N THR A 133 9.27 17.57 15.53
CA THR A 133 9.21 16.63 16.66
C THR A 133 10.50 15.82 16.75
N THR A 134 10.53 14.83 17.64
CA THR A 134 11.57 13.80 17.65
C THR A 134 10.90 12.46 17.39
N TYR A 135 11.07 11.95 16.18
CA TYR A 135 10.63 10.62 15.79
C TYR A 135 11.83 9.67 15.77
N THR A 136 11.65 8.45 16.27
CA THR A 136 12.64 7.37 16.19
C THR A 136 11.98 6.13 15.60
N ALA A 137 12.33 5.81 14.37
CA ALA A 137 11.91 4.57 13.72
C ALA A 137 12.56 3.36 14.38
N SER A 138 11.86 2.22 14.39
CA SER A 138 12.46 0.93 14.73
C SER A 138 13.28 0.39 13.55
N ALA A 139 14.10 -0.64 13.78
CA ALA A 139 14.70 -1.39 12.69
C ALA A 139 13.59 -1.95 11.77
N PRO A 140 13.81 -2.04 10.44
CA PRO A 140 12.78 -2.48 9.51
C PRO A 140 12.35 -3.93 9.80
N ASP A 141 11.05 -4.14 9.96
CA ASP A 141 10.46 -5.48 10.14
C ASP A 141 10.40 -6.25 8.82
N THR A 142 11.43 -7.06 8.55
CA THR A 142 11.50 -7.87 7.33
C THR A 142 10.51 -9.04 7.31
N SER A 143 9.71 -9.25 8.36
CA SER A 143 8.62 -10.24 8.34
C SER A 143 7.46 -9.83 7.43
N ILE A 144 7.31 -8.55 7.10
CA ILE A 144 6.29 -8.01 6.18
C ILE A 144 6.84 -7.60 4.80
N ARG A 145 8.15 -7.80 4.56
CA ARG A 145 8.84 -7.52 3.29
C ARG A 145 9.42 -8.80 2.70
N ALA A 146 9.17 -9.05 1.42
CA ALA A 146 9.81 -10.11 0.66
C ALA A 146 10.82 -9.51 -0.33
N PHE A 147 11.92 -10.22 -0.55
CA PHE A 147 12.93 -9.87 -1.55
C PHE A 147 12.96 -10.91 -2.67
N ARG A 148 13.54 -10.57 -3.83
CA ARG A 148 13.56 -11.43 -5.03
C ARG A 148 13.95 -12.90 -4.78
N ASP A 149 14.96 -13.15 -3.93
CA ASP A 149 15.46 -14.51 -3.70
C ASP A 149 14.45 -15.31 -2.86
N GLU A 150 13.75 -14.67 -1.91
CA GLU A 150 12.65 -15.28 -1.18
C GLU A 150 11.47 -15.61 -2.11
N VAL A 151 11.15 -14.70 -3.04
CA VAL A 151 10.06 -14.89 -4.01
C VAL A 151 10.33 -16.09 -4.92
N ILE A 152 11.55 -16.23 -5.44
CA ILE A 152 11.94 -17.38 -6.27
C ILE A 152 11.81 -18.68 -5.47
N ASN A 153 12.27 -18.70 -4.21
CA ASN A 153 12.18 -19.88 -3.35
C ASN A 153 10.74 -20.20 -2.91
N ALA A 154 9.83 -19.22 -2.96
CA ALA A 154 8.43 -19.36 -2.58
C ALA A 154 7.56 -20.05 -3.65
N ILE A 155 8.08 -20.23 -4.87
CA ILE A 155 7.36 -20.88 -5.97
C ILE A 155 6.90 -22.29 -5.56
N GLY A 156 5.59 -22.52 -5.63
CA GLY A 156 4.95 -23.79 -5.25
C GLY A 156 4.80 -24.04 -3.75
N SER A 157 5.36 -23.19 -2.88
CA SER A 157 5.31 -23.36 -1.41
C SER A 157 4.46 -22.30 -0.69
N LYS A 158 4.36 -21.08 -1.21
CA LYS A 158 3.53 -19.99 -0.67
C LYS A 158 2.42 -19.59 -1.63
N ASN A 159 1.43 -18.87 -1.13
CA ASN A 159 0.53 -18.10 -1.98
C ASN A 159 1.32 -16.94 -2.61
N LEU A 160 1.35 -16.87 -3.93
CA LEU A 160 1.89 -15.74 -4.67
C LEU A 160 0.70 -14.99 -5.28
N VAL A 161 0.39 -13.80 -4.77
CA VAL A 161 -0.79 -13.03 -5.18
C VAL A 161 -0.34 -11.91 -6.13
N ASP A 162 -0.64 -12.08 -7.41
CA ASP A 162 -0.42 -11.06 -8.43
C ASP A 162 -1.64 -10.15 -8.54
N VAL A 163 -1.47 -8.88 -8.19
CA VAL A 163 -2.58 -7.93 -8.09
C VAL A 163 -2.71 -7.02 -9.30
N ARG A 164 -1.96 -7.30 -10.37
CA ARG A 164 -2.02 -6.58 -11.65
C ARG A 164 -3.27 -6.97 -12.44
N SER A 165 -3.50 -6.28 -13.56
CA SER A 165 -4.60 -6.62 -14.45
C SER A 165 -4.46 -8.04 -15.03
N PRO A 166 -5.57 -8.69 -15.43
CA PRO A 166 -5.51 -10.01 -16.07
C PRO A 166 -4.62 -10.06 -17.32
N ASP A 167 -4.58 -8.98 -18.11
CA ASP A 167 -3.77 -8.92 -19.33
C ASP A 167 -2.26 -8.79 -19.03
N GLU A 168 -1.89 -8.09 -17.95
CA GLU A 168 -0.50 -8.07 -17.47
C GLU A 168 -0.11 -9.45 -16.93
N PHE A 169 -0.97 -10.04 -16.10
CA PHE A 169 -0.77 -11.36 -15.51
C PHE A 169 -0.56 -12.42 -16.58
N SER A 170 -1.45 -12.49 -17.58
CA SER A 170 -1.36 -13.50 -18.64
C SER A 170 -0.21 -13.26 -19.61
N GLY A 171 0.48 -12.12 -19.52
CA GLY A 171 1.50 -11.68 -20.46
C GLY A 171 0.94 -11.27 -21.83
N LYS A 172 -0.34 -10.88 -21.92
CA LYS A 172 -0.89 -10.27 -23.15
C LYS A 172 -0.27 -8.89 -23.37
N ILE A 173 -0.11 -8.13 -22.29
CA ILE A 173 0.60 -6.84 -22.28
C ILE A 173 1.79 -6.88 -21.31
N LEU A 174 2.79 -6.03 -21.54
CA LEU A 174 3.97 -5.92 -20.68
C LEU A 174 3.68 -5.08 -19.43
N ALA A 175 3.14 -3.88 -19.67
CA ALA A 175 2.68 -2.90 -18.68
C ALA A 175 1.75 -1.91 -19.42
N PRO A 176 0.94 -1.10 -18.70
CA PRO A 176 0.16 -0.04 -19.32
C PRO A 176 1.04 0.96 -20.11
N ALA A 177 0.62 1.33 -21.31
CA ALA A 177 1.44 2.15 -22.22
C ALA A 177 1.82 3.54 -21.67
N HIS A 178 1.03 4.08 -20.75
CA HIS A 178 1.24 5.40 -20.15
C HIS A 178 2.25 5.40 -18.98
N LEU A 179 2.79 4.24 -18.57
CA LEU A 179 3.71 4.10 -17.43
C LEU A 179 5.06 3.49 -17.86
N PRO A 180 5.92 4.25 -18.57
CA PRO A 180 7.18 3.73 -19.11
C PRO A 180 8.19 3.33 -18.03
N GLN A 181 8.11 3.92 -16.83
CA GLN A 181 9.03 3.62 -15.73
C GLN A 181 8.69 2.32 -14.99
N GLU A 182 7.52 1.73 -15.26
CA GLU A 182 7.04 0.50 -14.63
C GLU A 182 7.15 -0.70 -15.58
N GLN A 183 8.08 -0.65 -16.53
CA GLN A 183 8.32 -1.72 -17.49
C GLN A 183 9.35 -2.73 -16.99
N ALA A 184 9.08 -4.00 -17.26
CA ALA A 184 10.01 -5.11 -17.07
C ALA A 184 10.62 -5.54 -18.42
N GLN A 185 11.65 -6.38 -18.41
CA GLN A 185 12.20 -6.95 -19.64
C GLN A 185 11.33 -8.09 -20.22
N GLN A 186 10.50 -8.72 -19.39
CA GLN A 186 9.64 -9.85 -19.74
C GLN A 186 8.21 -9.65 -19.25
N ARG A 187 7.25 -10.24 -19.98
CA ARG A 187 5.82 -10.30 -19.66
C ARG A 187 5.44 -11.64 -19.03
N GLY A 188 4.31 -11.71 -18.34
CA GLY A 188 3.83 -12.90 -17.64
C GLY A 188 3.71 -12.68 -16.14
N HIS A 189 3.76 -13.75 -15.37
CA HIS A 189 3.67 -13.75 -13.91
C HIS A 189 4.67 -14.74 -13.27
N VAL A 190 4.81 -14.69 -11.95
CA VAL A 190 5.63 -15.65 -11.19
C VAL A 190 4.91 -17.02 -11.22
N PRO A 191 5.58 -18.14 -11.55
CA PRO A 191 4.90 -19.43 -11.68
C PRO A 191 4.06 -19.84 -10.47
N GLY A 192 2.86 -20.34 -10.73
CA GLY A 192 1.89 -20.71 -9.70
C GLY A 192 1.24 -19.54 -8.95
N ALA A 193 1.46 -18.29 -9.37
CA ALA A 193 0.75 -17.15 -8.80
C ALA A 193 -0.74 -17.16 -9.18
N ILE A 194 -1.58 -16.66 -8.26
CA ILE A 194 -3.01 -16.45 -8.48
C ILE A 194 -3.26 -14.97 -8.78
N ASN A 195 -4.13 -14.68 -9.76
CA ASN A 195 -4.44 -13.30 -10.14
C ASN A 195 -5.68 -12.76 -9.41
N ILE A 196 -5.48 -11.76 -8.56
CA ILE A 196 -6.53 -11.07 -7.82
C ILE A 196 -6.30 -9.56 -7.98
N PRO A 197 -6.83 -8.93 -9.05
CA PRO A 197 -6.60 -7.51 -9.29
C PRO A 197 -7.01 -6.66 -8.09
N TRP A 198 -6.12 -5.81 -7.60
CA TRP A 198 -6.28 -5.09 -6.32
C TRP A 198 -7.63 -4.36 -6.20
N SER A 199 -8.13 -3.77 -7.29
CA SER A 199 -9.38 -3.00 -7.32
C SER A 199 -10.62 -3.84 -7.01
N THR A 200 -10.55 -5.17 -7.18
CA THR A 200 -11.65 -6.09 -6.83
C THR A 200 -11.88 -6.18 -5.32
N THR A 201 -10.96 -5.69 -4.49
CA THR A 201 -11.08 -5.64 -3.02
C THR A 201 -11.73 -4.34 -2.51
N ALA A 202 -12.04 -3.40 -3.40
CA ALA A 202 -12.68 -2.13 -3.07
C ALA A 202 -14.11 -2.04 -3.66
N ASN A 203 -14.95 -1.22 -3.04
CA ASN A 203 -16.26 -0.82 -3.53
C ASN A 203 -16.16 0.35 -4.51
N GLU A 204 -17.27 0.68 -5.16
CA GLU A 204 -17.33 1.78 -6.13
C GLU A 204 -17.03 3.15 -5.51
N ASP A 205 -17.33 3.34 -4.23
CA ASP A 205 -17.01 4.56 -3.47
C ASP A 205 -15.56 4.60 -2.94
N GLY A 206 -14.80 3.52 -3.19
CA GLY A 206 -13.41 3.35 -2.78
C GLY A 206 -13.21 2.67 -1.43
N THR A 207 -14.28 2.43 -0.66
CA THR A 207 -14.18 1.72 0.63
C THR A 207 -13.77 0.27 0.44
N PHE A 208 -13.15 -0.35 1.45
CA PHE A 208 -12.87 -1.78 1.42
C PHE A 208 -14.17 -2.60 1.43
N LYS A 209 -14.18 -3.73 0.73
CA LYS A 209 -15.29 -4.70 0.83
C LYS A 209 -15.43 -5.26 2.25
N ALA A 210 -16.60 -5.84 2.54
CA ALA A 210 -16.84 -6.54 3.80
C ALA A 210 -15.93 -7.78 3.94
N ASP A 211 -15.65 -8.22 5.17
CA ASP A 211 -14.75 -9.35 5.41
C ASP A 211 -15.21 -10.61 4.68
N ASP A 212 -16.49 -10.97 4.76
CA ASP A 212 -17.06 -12.15 4.10
C ASP A 212 -16.89 -12.10 2.56
N ASP A 213 -17.05 -10.91 1.96
CA ASP A 213 -16.88 -10.72 0.51
C ASP A 213 -15.41 -10.86 0.09
N LEU A 214 -14.50 -10.35 0.93
CA LEU A 214 -13.06 -10.47 0.71
C LEU A 214 -12.61 -11.92 0.87
N GLU A 215 -13.00 -12.62 1.93
CA GLU A 215 -12.68 -14.03 2.15
C GLU A 215 -13.15 -14.89 0.97
N LYS A 216 -14.39 -14.66 0.52
CA LYS A 216 -14.95 -15.35 -0.64
C LYS A 216 -14.15 -15.06 -1.92
N LEU A 217 -13.80 -13.80 -2.17
CA LEU A 217 -13.00 -13.40 -3.34
C LEU A 217 -11.65 -14.13 -3.38
N TYR A 218 -10.92 -14.19 -2.27
CA TYR A 218 -9.64 -14.88 -2.21
C TYR A 218 -9.81 -16.40 -2.37
N ALA A 219 -10.80 -17.00 -1.69
CA ALA A 219 -11.06 -18.44 -1.79
C ALA A 219 -11.45 -18.88 -3.20
N GLU A 220 -12.31 -18.13 -3.90
CA GLU A 220 -12.72 -18.40 -5.29
C GLU A 220 -11.54 -18.35 -6.28
N LYS A 221 -10.46 -17.63 -5.92
CA LYS A 221 -9.24 -17.51 -6.71
C LYS A 221 -8.15 -18.51 -6.32
N GLY A 222 -8.48 -19.49 -5.48
CA GLY A 222 -7.57 -20.56 -5.10
C GLY A 222 -6.54 -20.17 -4.04
N PHE A 223 -6.81 -19.11 -3.26
CA PHE A 223 -6.00 -18.79 -2.09
C PHE A 223 -6.04 -19.95 -1.08
N ASP A 224 -4.87 -20.38 -0.62
CA ASP A 224 -4.71 -21.50 0.30
C ASP A 224 -4.41 -21.01 1.71
N ASP A 225 -5.39 -21.07 2.61
CA ASP A 225 -5.25 -20.62 4.01
C ASP A 225 -4.18 -21.39 4.82
N SER A 226 -3.68 -22.52 4.31
CA SER A 226 -2.59 -23.27 4.96
C SER A 226 -1.20 -22.72 4.63
N LYS A 227 -1.08 -21.81 3.66
CA LYS A 227 0.19 -21.26 3.17
C LYS A 227 0.41 -19.81 3.61
N GLU A 228 1.68 -19.48 3.82
CA GLU A 228 2.11 -18.07 3.91
C GLU A 228 1.89 -17.35 2.58
N THR A 229 1.93 -16.02 2.59
CA THR A 229 1.56 -15.22 1.42
C THR A 229 2.59 -14.16 1.06
N ILE A 230 2.86 -13.99 -0.24
CA ILE A 230 3.56 -12.85 -0.81
C ILE A 230 2.66 -12.19 -1.84
N ALA A 231 2.36 -10.91 -1.66
CA ALA A 231 1.65 -10.08 -2.64
C ALA A 231 2.64 -9.24 -3.47
N TYR A 232 2.39 -9.08 -4.77
CA TYR A 232 3.21 -8.26 -5.65
C TYR A 232 2.40 -7.60 -6.78
N CYS A 233 2.89 -6.46 -7.29
CA CYS A 233 2.32 -5.75 -8.44
C CYS A 233 3.41 -5.40 -9.46
N ARG A 234 3.55 -4.13 -9.87
CA ARG A 234 4.71 -3.65 -10.67
C ARG A 234 5.80 -3.04 -9.79
N ILE A 235 5.45 -2.18 -8.83
CA ILE A 235 6.41 -1.42 -7.99
C ILE A 235 6.06 -1.38 -6.49
N GLY A 236 5.24 -2.31 -5.99
CA GLY A 236 4.95 -2.50 -4.55
C GLY A 236 3.75 -1.72 -3.99
N GLU A 237 3.22 -0.75 -4.72
CA GLU A 237 2.18 0.20 -4.29
C GLU A 237 0.80 -0.46 -4.24
N ARG A 238 0.36 -1.13 -5.31
CA ARG A 238 -0.94 -1.86 -5.31
C ARG A 238 -0.92 -3.12 -4.48
N SER A 239 0.23 -3.77 -4.39
CA SER A 239 0.39 -4.94 -3.53
C SER A 239 0.41 -4.58 -2.06
N SER A 240 0.77 -3.34 -1.68
CA SER A 240 0.60 -2.87 -0.30
C SER A 240 -0.87 -2.76 0.12
N HIS A 241 -1.76 -2.33 -0.78
CA HIS A 241 -3.21 -2.35 -0.56
C HIS A 241 -3.72 -3.76 -0.32
N THR A 242 -3.27 -4.73 -1.12
CA THR A 242 -3.64 -6.15 -0.94
C THR A 242 -3.01 -6.76 0.31
N TRP A 243 -1.78 -6.38 0.65
CA TRP A 243 -1.14 -6.74 1.91
C TRP A 243 -1.97 -6.24 3.10
N PHE A 244 -2.45 -4.99 3.06
CA PHE A 244 -3.31 -4.44 4.10
C PHE A 244 -4.62 -5.25 4.23
N VAL A 245 -5.26 -5.58 3.11
CA VAL A 245 -6.47 -6.42 3.10
C VAL A 245 -6.21 -7.77 3.76
N LEU A 246 -5.16 -8.49 3.35
CA LEU A 246 -4.87 -9.83 3.84
C LEU A 246 -4.43 -9.83 5.31
N ASP A 247 -3.49 -8.96 5.67
CA ASP A 247 -2.84 -8.96 7.00
C ASP A 247 -3.66 -8.20 8.04
N GLN A 248 -4.19 -7.03 7.69
CA GLN A 248 -4.80 -6.09 8.64
C GLN A 248 -6.32 -6.27 8.75
N LEU A 249 -7.03 -6.54 7.64
CA LEU A 249 -8.48 -6.76 7.65
C LEU A 249 -8.84 -8.23 7.89
N LEU A 250 -8.30 -9.14 7.07
CA LEU A 250 -8.60 -10.57 7.15
C LEU A 250 -7.76 -11.31 8.20
N GLY A 251 -6.74 -10.66 8.78
CA GLY A 251 -5.91 -11.26 9.83
C GLY A 251 -5.12 -12.49 9.39
N LYS A 252 -4.85 -12.65 8.09
CA LYS A 252 -3.98 -13.71 7.58
C LYS A 252 -2.58 -13.51 8.14
N LYS A 253 -1.96 -14.61 8.58
CA LYS A 253 -0.61 -14.56 9.17
C LYS A 253 0.45 -14.66 8.09
N ASN A 254 1.62 -14.06 8.36
CA ASN A 254 2.81 -14.17 7.51
C ASN A 254 2.56 -13.70 6.07
N VAL A 255 2.01 -12.49 5.94
CA VAL A 255 1.81 -11.83 4.64
C VAL A 255 2.94 -10.84 4.41
N LYS A 256 3.63 -10.99 3.28
CA LYS A 256 4.70 -10.07 2.86
C LYS A 256 4.30 -9.30 1.61
N ASN A 257 4.73 -8.04 1.55
CA ASN A 257 4.74 -7.27 0.31
C ASN A 257 6.10 -7.45 -0.37
N TYR A 258 6.10 -7.83 -1.65
CA TYR A 258 7.31 -7.83 -2.48
C TYR A 258 7.37 -6.52 -3.28
N ASP A 259 8.09 -5.53 -2.74
CA ASP A 259 8.17 -4.18 -3.31
C ASP A 259 8.96 -4.12 -4.63
N GLY A 260 9.96 -4.99 -4.82
CA GLY A 260 10.64 -5.14 -6.10
C GLY A 260 9.69 -5.48 -7.24
N SER A 261 8.67 -6.30 -6.93
CA SER A 261 7.51 -6.59 -7.77
C SER A 261 7.89 -6.99 -9.21
N TRP A 262 6.98 -6.83 -10.19
CA TRP A 262 7.23 -7.28 -11.57
C TRP A 262 8.35 -6.50 -12.28
N VAL A 263 8.58 -5.23 -11.94
CA VAL A 263 9.69 -4.46 -12.55
C VAL A 263 11.04 -5.07 -12.21
N GLU A 264 11.25 -5.53 -10.96
CA GLU A 264 12.43 -6.32 -10.61
C GLU A 264 12.34 -7.72 -11.23
N TYR A 265 11.31 -8.50 -10.89
CA TYR A 265 11.23 -9.92 -11.22
C TYR A 265 11.28 -10.20 -12.72
N GLY A 266 10.46 -9.49 -13.51
CA GLY A 266 10.42 -9.61 -14.97
C GLY A 266 11.68 -9.07 -15.66
N SER A 267 12.63 -8.52 -14.92
CA SER A 267 13.94 -8.07 -15.41
C SER A 267 15.10 -8.94 -14.90
N LEU A 268 14.83 -9.93 -14.05
CA LEU A 268 15.85 -10.86 -13.55
C LEU A 268 16.25 -11.85 -14.65
N VAL A 269 17.57 -11.99 -14.88
CA VAL A 269 18.10 -12.98 -15.82
C VAL A 269 17.87 -14.39 -15.26
N GLY A 270 17.17 -15.23 -16.01
CA GLY A 270 16.96 -16.64 -15.67
C GLY A 270 15.88 -16.91 -14.63
N ALA A 271 15.12 -15.89 -14.20
CA ALA A 271 13.98 -16.11 -13.32
C ALA A 271 12.86 -16.91 -14.04
N PRO A 272 12.23 -17.89 -13.38
CA PRO A 272 11.10 -18.63 -13.95
C PRO A 272 9.91 -17.70 -14.23
N ILE A 273 9.29 -17.80 -15.40
CA ILE A 273 8.11 -17.00 -15.77
C ILE A 273 7.03 -17.91 -16.35
N GLU A 274 5.78 -17.67 -15.97
CA GLU A 274 4.60 -18.34 -16.51
C GLU A 274 3.76 -17.36 -17.35
N LEU A 275 3.10 -17.87 -18.38
CA LEU A 275 2.22 -17.13 -19.29
C LEU A 275 0.84 -17.79 -19.32
N GLY A 276 -0.18 -17.04 -19.74
CA GLY A 276 -1.55 -17.52 -19.81
C GLY A 276 -2.37 -17.22 -18.55
N GLU A 277 -3.63 -17.62 -18.57
CA GLU A 277 -4.54 -17.41 -17.44
C GLU A 277 -4.21 -18.39 -16.32
N SER A 278 -4.43 -17.99 -15.06
CA SER A 278 -4.30 -18.91 -13.93
C SER A 278 -5.39 -19.97 -14.05
N LYS A 279 -5.09 -21.19 -13.60
CA LYS A 279 -6.12 -22.22 -13.44
C LYS A 279 -7.17 -21.81 -12.43
#